data_AF-A0A7Y8LND2-F1
#
_entry.id   AF-A0A7Y8LND2-F1
#
_cell.length_a   1.000
_cell.length_b   1.000
_cell.length_c   1.000
_cell.angle_alpha   90.00
_cell.angle_beta   90.00
_cell.angle_gamma   90.00
#
_symmetry.space_group_name_H-M   'P 1'
#
loop_
_entity.id
_entity.type
_entity.pdbx_description
1 polymer ?
#
loop_
_entity_poly.entity_id
_entity_poly.type
_entity_poly.pdbx_seq_one_letter_code
_entity_poly.pdbx_strand_id
1 'polypeptide(L)'
;MALKKIVYPKSLKDIPLWRQRQLAEDLLWFSKFSPVERLPYIDREWEEIQTFINKFGLKTDETRKEVKFVDLIRSFNRHKIRYLIVGRRAIILYGAPVLTADHDLWIHPTDKKRTLSLLSEQLNFELSDDPDTRKPIVSAFSGMKKFANFFLDKKNVCGIFHNAL
;
A
#
# COMPACT_ATOMS: atom_id res chain seq x y z
N MET A 1 -12.58 14.59 -31.12
CA MET A 1 -11.30 13.86 -31.03
C MET A 1 -11.60 12.44 -30.56
N ALA A 2 -11.16 11.40 -31.26
CA ALA A 2 -11.37 10.02 -30.83
C ALA A 2 -10.56 9.73 -29.56
N LEU A 3 -11.20 9.17 -28.54
CA LEU A 3 -10.53 8.72 -27.31
C LEU A 3 -9.51 7.64 -27.69
N LYS A 4 -8.22 7.94 -27.56
CA LYS A 4 -7.18 6.93 -27.68
C LYS A 4 -7.37 5.91 -26.56
N LYS A 5 -7.79 4.71 -26.91
CA LYS A 5 -7.89 3.59 -25.97
C LYS A 5 -6.48 3.21 -25.53
N ILE A 6 -6.21 3.31 -24.22
CA ILE A 6 -4.97 2.81 -23.64
C ILE A 6 -5.02 1.28 -23.76
N VAL A 7 -4.01 0.69 -24.41
CA VAL A 7 -3.85 -0.75 -24.53
C VAL A 7 -2.64 -1.15 -23.71
N TYR A 8 -2.85 -1.94 -22.67
CA TYR A 8 -1.77 -2.45 -21.83
C TYR A 8 -1.09 -3.65 -22.50
N PRO A 9 0.25 -3.77 -22.40
CA PRO A 9 0.97 -4.94 -22.88
C PRO A 9 0.53 -6.19 -22.10
N LYS A 10 0.32 -7.31 -22.79
CA LYS A 10 -0.08 -8.59 -22.15
C LYS A 10 1.12 -9.44 -21.76
N SER A 11 2.28 -9.13 -22.33
CA SER A 11 3.54 -9.81 -22.10
C SER A 11 4.70 -8.84 -22.24
N LEU A 12 5.88 -9.22 -21.73
CA LEU A 12 7.11 -8.44 -21.92
C LEU A 12 7.43 -8.21 -23.40
N LYS A 13 7.05 -9.15 -24.28
CA LYS A 13 7.28 -9.05 -25.73
C LYS A 13 6.48 -7.91 -26.37
N ASP A 14 5.37 -7.51 -25.76
CA ASP A 14 4.53 -6.41 -26.24
C ASP A 14 5.09 -5.02 -25.84
N ILE A 15 6.08 -5.00 -24.95
CA ILE A 15 6.74 -3.78 -24.50
C ILE A 15 7.86 -3.44 -25.50
N PRO A 16 7.96 -2.21 -26.03
CA PRO A 16 9.07 -1.81 -26.88
C PRO A 16 10.43 -2.07 -26.23
N LEU A 17 11.41 -2.52 -27.01
CA LEU A 17 12.72 -2.94 -26.47
C LEU A 17 13.43 -1.86 -25.65
N TRP A 18 13.32 -0.59 -26.07
CA TRP A 18 13.88 0.53 -25.30
C TRP A 18 13.28 0.64 -23.89
N ARG A 19 11.98 0.37 -23.75
CA ARG A 19 11.29 0.41 -22.46
C ARG A 19 11.62 -0.82 -21.62
N GLN A 20 11.81 -1.98 -22.25
CA GLN A 20 12.31 -3.17 -21.54
C GLN A 20 13.70 -2.91 -20.92
N ARG A 21 14.60 -2.27 -21.67
CA ARG A 21 15.94 -1.90 -21.17
C ARG A 21 15.86 -0.94 -19.99
N GLN A 22 15.03 0.11 -20.10
CA GLN A 22 14.78 1.04 -19.00
C GLN A 22 14.23 0.32 -17.76
N LEU A 23 13.25 -0.57 -17.90
CA LEU A 23 12.72 -1.36 -16.79
C LEU A 23 13.80 -2.23 -16.14
N ALA A 24 14.70 -2.83 -16.93
CA ALA A 24 15.82 -3.61 -16.41
C ALA A 24 16.81 -2.75 -15.63
N GLU A 25 17.13 -1.54 -16.14
CA GLU A 25 17.97 -0.56 -15.44
C GLU A 25 17.32 -0.10 -14.12
N ASP A 26 16.03 0.20 -14.14
CA ASP A 26 15.26 0.60 -12.96
C ASP A 26 15.28 -0.50 -11.88
N LEU A 27 15.05 -1.76 -12.28
CA LEU A 27 15.12 -2.93 -11.39
C LEU A 27 16.52 -3.12 -10.80
N LEU A 28 17.57 -3.05 -11.64
CA LEU A 28 18.96 -3.16 -11.20
C LEU A 28 19.33 -2.03 -10.24
N TRP A 29 18.91 -0.81 -10.54
CA TRP A 29 19.15 0.34 -9.69
C TRP A 29 18.46 0.17 -8.33
N PHE A 30 17.20 -0.24 -8.31
CA PHE A 30 16.43 -0.42 -7.07
C PHE A 30 16.90 -1.62 -6.23
N SER A 31 17.48 -2.62 -6.88
CA SER A 31 18.06 -3.79 -6.21
C SER A 31 19.22 -3.45 -5.26
N LYS A 32 19.83 -2.27 -5.43
CA LYS A 32 20.92 -1.77 -4.56
C LYS A 32 20.46 -1.49 -3.14
N PHE A 33 19.16 -1.20 -2.94
CA PHE A 33 18.58 -1.01 -1.61
C PHE A 33 18.22 -2.36 -1.01
N SER A 34 18.49 -2.55 0.28
CA SER A 34 17.94 -3.69 1.02
C SER A 34 16.40 -3.60 1.08
N PRO A 35 15.68 -4.71 1.27
CA PRO A 35 14.21 -4.68 1.37
C PRO A 35 13.67 -3.65 2.37
N VAL A 36 14.36 -3.45 3.51
CA VAL A 36 13.94 -2.50 4.55
C VAL A 36 14.15 -1.04 4.12
N GLU A 37 15.16 -0.76 3.29
CA GLU A 37 15.46 0.59 2.79
C GLU A 37 14.56 1.01 1.61
N ARG A 38 13.99 0.04 0.89
CA ARG A 38 13.10 0.29 -0.26
C ARG A 38 11.81 1.02 0.14
N LEU A 39 11.23 0.70 1.30
CA LEU A 39 9.98 1.35 1.75
C LEU A 39 10.18 2.84 2.08
N PRO A 40 11.16 3.24 2.93
CA PRO A 40 11.45 4.66 3.16
C PRO A 40 11.81 5.42 1.89
N TYR A 41 12.47 4.78 0.92
CA TYR A 41 12.79 5.40 -0.35
C TYR A 41 11.53 5.82 -1.11
N ILE A 42 10.58 4.89 -1.30
CA ILE A 42 9.31 5.17 -1.98
C ILE A 42 8.46 6.19 -1.19
N ASP A 43 8.45 6.09 0.14
CA ASP A 43 7.73 7.05 0.98
C ASP A 43 8.27 8.48 0.78
N ARG A 44 9.59 8.65 0.64
CA ARG A 44 10.22 9.95 0.35
C ARG A 44 9.85 10.47 -1.04
N GLU A 45 9.92 9.63 -2.08
CA GLU A 45 9.52 10.05 -3.43
C GLU A 45 8.05 10.51 -3.45
N TRP A 46 7.19 9.83 -2.69
CA TRP A 46 5.80 10.26 -2.54
C TRP A 46 5.67 11.62 -1.84
N GLU A 47 6.41 11.85 -0.76
CA GLU A 47 6.45 13.15 -0.06
C GLU A 47 6.95 14.28 -0.96
N GLU A 48 7.94 14.02 -1.81
CA GLU A 48 8.45 14.99 -2.81
C GLU A 48 7.37 15.34 -3.84
N ILE A 49 6.59 14.36 -4.30
CA ILE A 49 5.45 14.59 -5.20
C ILE A 49 4.37 15.42 -4.52
N GLN A 50 4.03 15.13 -3.26
CA GLN A 50 3.07 15.94 -2.49
C GLN A 50 3.56 17.39 -2.35
N THR A 51 4.85 17.56 -2.03
CA THR A 51 5.48 18.89 -1.93
C THR A 51 5.40 19.64 -3.25
N PHE A 52 5.68 18.96 -4.37
CA PHE A 52 5.57 19.53 -5.70
C PHE A 52 4.13 19.93 -6.01
N ILE A 53 3.14 19.08 -5.74
CA ILE A 53 1.71 19.37 -5.95
C ILE A 53 1.26 20.60 -5.13
N ASN A 54 1.67 20.67 -3.86
CA ASN A 54 1.35 21.79 -2.97
C ASN A 54 1.89 23.13 -3.49
N LYS A 55 3.07 23.11 -4.13
CA LYS A 55 3.65 24.31 -4.76
C LYS A 55 2.75 24.91 -5.85
N PHE A 56 1.90 24.12 -6.50
CA PHE A 56 0.94 24.60 -7.51
C PHE A 56 -0.43 24.99 -6.95
N GLY A 57 -0.54 25.16 -5.62
CA GLY A 57 -1.74 25.70 -4.97
C GLY A 57 -2.87 24.69 -4.76
N LEU A 58 -2.62 23.40 -5.03
CA LEU A 58 -3.51 22.32 -4.63
C LEU A 58 -3.26 22.04 -3.15
N LYS A 59 -4.04 22.68 -2.27
CA LYS A 59 -3.94 22.46 -0.82
C LYS A 59 -4.35 21.02 -0.47
N THR A 60 -3.41 20.24 0.04
CA THR A 60 -3.70 19.03 0.80
C THR A 60 -4.00 19.38 2.25
N ASP A 61 -5.01 18.76 2.87
CA ASP A 61 -5.44 19.06 4.23
C ASP A 61 -4.35 18.68 5.26
N GLU A 62 -3.79 19.65 5.98
CA GLU A 62 -2.54 19.53 6.77
C GLU A 62 -2.74 19.00 8.20
N THR A 63 -3.89 18.44 8.56
CA THR A 63 -4.33 18.54 9.97
C THR A 63 -4.16 17.31 10.87
N ARG A 64 -3.52 16.20 10.45
CA ARG A 64 -3.25 15.06 11.36
C ARG A 64 -1.88 14.42 11.20
N LYS A 65 -1.25 14.12 12.34
CA LYS A 65 0.01 13.34 12.41
C LYS A 65 -0.23 11.95 11.82
N GLU A 66 0.26 11.74 10.61
CA GLU A 66 0.13 10.46 9.93
C GLU A 66 1.02 9.40 10.56
N VAL A 67 0.47 8.22 10.81
CA VAL A 67 1.22 7.07 11.28
C VAL A 67 2.07 6.52 10.14
N LYS A 68 3.38 6.44 10.36
CA LYS A 68 4.30 5.81 9.39
C LYS A 68 4.04 4.31 9.32
N PHE A 69 4.14 3.75 8.12
CA PHE A 69 3.90 2.32 7.88
C PHE A 69 4.76 1.44 8.80
N VAL A 70 6.06 1.74 8.92
CA VAL A 70 6.98 0.98 9.78
C VAL A 70 6.55 1.01 11.25
N ASP A 71 6.01 2.12 11.73
CA ASP A 71 5.55 2.24 13.12
C ASP A 71 4.25 1.45 13.36
N LEU A 72 3.38 1.35 12.37
CA LEU A 72 2.23 0.46 12.38
C LEU A 72 2.66 -1.01 12.47
N ILE A 73 3.59 -1.44 11.61
CA ILE A 73 4.17 -2.79 11.61
C ILE A 73 4.78 -3.12 12.98
N ARG A 74 5.55 -2.20 13.57
CA ARG A 74 6.08 -2.36 14.94
C ARG A 74 4.98 -2.51 15.97
N SER A 75 3.89 -1.75 15.86
CA SER A 75 2.75 -1.87 16.76
C SER A 75 2.06 -3.24 16.65
N PHE A 76 1.86 -3.73 15.42
CA PHE A 76 1.29 -5.06 15.18
C PHE A 76 2.16 -6.17 15.78
N ASN A 77 3.49 -6.07 15.62
CA ASN A 77 4.43 -7.01 16.20
C ASN A 77 4.35 -7.02 17.74
N ARG A 78 4.32 -5.83 18.38
CA ARG A 78 4.19 -5.71 19.85
C ARG A 78 2.90 -6.34 20.37
N HIS A 79 1.79 -6.18 19.63
CA HIS A 79 0.49 -6.72 20.00
C HIS A 79 0.27 -8.17 19.54
N LYS A 80 1.27 -8.82 18.93
CA LYS A 80 1.19 -10.19 18.40
C LYS A 80 0.03 -10.37 17.40
N ILE A 81 -0.21 -9.36 16.56
CA ILE A 81 -1.16 -9.42 15.44
C ILE A 81 -0.47 -10.14 14.29
N ARG A 82 -1.11 -11.15 13.71
CA ARG A 82 -0.59 -11.84 12.52
C ARG A 82 -1.08 -11.13 11.27
N TYR A 83 -0.14 -10.70 10.44
CA TYR A 83 -0.41 -9.98 9.21
C TYR A 83 0.57 -10.40 8.12
N LEU A 84 0.22 -10.05 6.88
CA LEU A 84 1.09 -10.07 5.72
C LEU A 84 0.97 -8.72 5.03
N ILE A 85 2.11 -8.18 4.61
CA ILE A 85 2.13 -7.04 3.69
C ILE A 85 1.76 -7.58 2.32
N VAL A 86 0.74 -7.01 1.69
CA VAL A 86 0.26 -7.42 0.36
C VAL A 86 0.24 -6.22 -0.58
N GLY A 87 -0.24 -6.42 -1.82
CA GLY A 87 -0.33 -5.35 -2.81
C GLY A 87 1.02 -4.79 -3.24
N ARG A 88 1.03 -3.50 -3.61
CA ARG A 88 2.22 -2.86 -4.19
C ARG A 88 3.41 -2.78 -3.23
N ARG A 89 3.15 -2.60 -1.92
CA ARG A 89 4.22 -2.58 -0.91
C ARG A 89 4.95 -3.92 -0.79
N ALA A 90 4.25 -5.05 -1.03
CA ALA A 90 4.90 -6.36 -1.05
C ALA A 90 5.89 -6.48 -2.23
N ILE A 91 5.50 -6.11 -3.44
CA ILE A 91 6.39 -6.19 -4.61
C ILE A 91 7.57 -5.20 -4.50
N ILE A 92 7.40 -4.05 -3.84
CA ILE A 92 8.50 -3.14 -3.51
C ILE A 92 9.53 -3.84 -2.64
N LEU A 93 9.11 -4.58 -1.61
CA LEU A 93 10.03 -5.38 -0.78
C LEU A 93 10.80 -6.42 -1.61
N TYR A 94 10.19 -6.97 -2.66
CA TYR A 94 10.82 -7.90 -3.61
C TYR A 94 11.64 -7.23 -4.73
N GLY A 95 11.69 -5.90 -4.79
CA GLY A 95 12.58 -5.16 -5.69
C GLY A 95 11.90 -4.53 -6.91
N ALA A 96 10.58 -4.42 -6.94
CA ALA A 96 9.87 -3.67 -7.97
C ALA A 96 9.79 -2.16 -7.59
N PRO A 97 10.37 -1.23 -8.37
CA PRO A 97 10.32 0.21 -8.09
C PRO A 97 8.97 0.81 -8.53
N VAL A 98 7.94 0.62 -7.72
CA VAL A 98 6.59 1.11 -8.00
C VAL A 98 6.20 2.15 -6.97
N LEU A 99 5.71 3.30 -7.42
CA LEU A 99 5.15 4.34 -6.55
C LEU A 99 3.75 3.94 -6.07
N THR A 100 3.49 4.06 -4.76
CA THR A 100 2.18 3.77 -4.18
C THR A 100 1.94 4.57 -2.90
N ALA A 101 0.74 5.16 -2.78
CA ALA A 101 0.26 5.74 -1.53
C ALA A 101 -0.53 4.74 -0.67
N ASP A 102 -1.00 3.65 -1.30
CA ASP A 102 -1.83 2.64 -0.65
C ASP A 102 -1.00 1.73 0.26
N HIS A 103 -1.62 1.31 1.35
CA HIS A 103 -1.08 0.35 2.30
C HIS A 103 -2.05 -0.83 2.42
N ASP A 104 -1.72 -1.95 1.78
CA ASP A 104 -2.56 -3.15 1.81
C ASP A 104 -1.99 -4.18 2.80
N LEU A 105 -2.82 -4.58 3.76
CA LEU A 105 -2.47 -5.53 4.81
C LEU A 105 -3.49 -6.66 4.84
N TRP A 106 -3.02 -7.89 4.66
CA TRP A 106 -3.81 -9.05 5.06
C TRP A 106 -3.59 -9.31 6.54
N ILE A 107 -4.66 -9.53 7.29
CA ILE A 107 -4.64 -9.74 8.73
C ILE A 107 -5.41 -11.03 9.02
N HIS A 108 -4.84 -11.86 9.88
CA HIS A 108 -5.47 -13.13 10.22
C HIS A 108 -6.88 -12.88 10.78
N PRO A 109 -7.94 -13.55 10.30
CA PRO A 109 -9.33 -13.20 10.65
C PRO A 109 -9.63 -13.19 12.15
N THR A 110 -9.00 -14.08 12.93
CA THR A 110 -9.16 -14.13 14.39
C THR A 110 -8.55 -12.91 15.10
N ASP A 111 -7.64 -12.19 14.45
CA ASP A 111 -6.99 -11.00 14.99
C ASP A 111 -7.76 -9.72 14.63
N LYS A 112 -8.87 -9.83 13.89
CA LYS A 112 -9.65 -8.70 13.36
C LYS A 112 -10.07 -7.69 14.43
N LYS A 113 -10.83 -8.13 15.43
CA LYS A 113 -11.36 -7.24 16.47
C LYS A 113 -10.24 -6.51 17.21
N ARG A 114 -9.21 -7.26 17.63
CA ARG A 114 -8.01 -6.69 18.27
C ARG A 114 -7.30 -5.67 17.39
N THR A 115 -7.22 -5.93 16.08
CA THR A 115 -6.59 -4.99 15.14
C THR A 115 -7.41 -3.72 14.99
N LEU A 116 -8.73 -3.84 14.79
CA LEU A 116 -9.60 -2.67 14.61
C LEU A 116 -9.62 -1.80 15.87
N SER A 117 -9.74 -2.40 17.06
CA SER A 117 -9.61 -1.67 18.34
C SER A 117 -8.24 -1.01 18.50
N LEU A 118 -7.14 -1.70 18.16
CA LEU A 118 -5.80 -1.10 18.20
C LEU A 118 -5.70 0.14 17.28
N LEU A 119 -6.22 0.02 16.06
CA LEU A 119 -6.20 1.10 15.08
C LEU A 119 -7.01 2.30 15.56
N SER A 120 -8.26 2.10 15.98
CA SER A 120 -9.14 3.19 16.40
C SER A 120 -8.77 3.79 17.75
N GLU A 121 -8.55 2.96 18.77
CA GLU A 121 -8.47 3.42 20.17
C GLU A 121 -7.07 3.88 20.56
N GLN A 122 -6.02 3.22 20.06
CA GLN A 122 -4.64 3.53 20.47
C GLN A 122 -3.86 4.32 19.43
N LEU A 123 -4.12 4.07 18.14
CA LEU A 123 -3.40 4.71 17.05
C LEU A 123 -4.20 5.86 16.40
N ASN A 124 -5.42 6.12 16.88
CA ASN A 124 -6.29 7.21 16.45
C ASN A 124 -6.58 7.22 14.94
N PHE A 125 -6.76 6.03 14.35
CA PHE A 125 -7.23 5.90 12.97
C PHE A 125 -8.74 6.07 12.90
N GLU A 126 -9.21 6.69 11.82
CA GLU A 126 -10.62 6.64 11.45
C GLU A 126 -10.89 5.35 10.67
N LEU A 127 -11.89 4.57 11.07
CA LEU A 127 -12.27 3.35 10.36
C LEU A 127 -13.42 3.64 9.39
N SER A 128 -13.42 3.00 8.23
CA SER A 128 -14.55 3.05 7.28
C SER A 128 -15.81 2.37 7.82
N ASP A 129 -15.65 1.50 8.80
CA ASP A 129 -16.67 0.64 9.35
C ASP A 129 -16.45 0.43 10.85
N ASP A 130 -17.53 0.07 11.55
CA ASP A 130 -17.49 -0.27 12.96
C ASP A 130 -16.53 -1.44 13.26
N PRO A 131 -15.77 -1.43 14.38
CA PRO A 131 -14.87 -2.52 14.78
C PRO A 131 -15.52 -3.92 14.84
N ASP A 132 -16.81 -4.01 15.13
CA ASP A 132 -17.57 -5.26 15.19
C ASP A 132 -18.19 -5.66 13.83
N THR A 133 -17.85 -4.96 12.74
CA THR A 133 -18.32 -5.27 11.39
C THR A 133 -17.99 -6.70 10.96
N ARG A 134 -18.88 -7.30 10.16
CA ARG A 134 -18.62 -8.59 9.50
C ARG A 134 -17.93 -8.45 8.13
N LYS A 135 -17.73 -7.22 7.64
CA LYS A 135 -17.12 -7.00 6.31
C LYS A 135 -15.70 -7.58 6.24
N PRO A 136 -15.32 -8.24 5.14
CA PRO A 136 -14.00 -8.84 5.01
C PRO A 136 -12.88 -7.82 4.77
N ILE A 137 -13.23 -6.58 4.41
CA ILE A 137 -12.28 -5.50 4.15
C ILE A 137 -12.74 -4.29 4.95
N VAL A 138 -11.82 -3.68 5.69
CA VAL A 138 -12.05 -2.41 6.42
C VAL A 138 -10.90 -1.46 6.10
N SER A 139 -11.23 -0.25 5.66
CA SER A 139 -10.22 0.79 5.46
C SER A 139 -10.00 1.53 6.77
N ALA A 140 -8.75 1.79 7.11
CA ALA A 140 -8.36 2.64 8.22
C ALA A 140 -7.58 3.84 7.69
N PHE A 141 -7.87 5.03 8.20
CA PHE A 141 -7.31 6.29 7.72
C PHE A 141 -6.51 6.96 8.83
N SER A 142 -5.29 7.37 8.50
CA SER A 142 -4.43 8.20 9.36
C SER A 142 -4.02 9.43 8.57
N GLY A 143 -4.75 10.53 8.76
CA GLY A 143 -4.65 11.69 7.87
C GLY A 143 -5.09 11.33 6.46
N MET A 144 -4.25 11.58 5.46
CA MET A 144 -4.54 11.25 4.06
C MET A 144 -4.16 9.81 3.71
N LYS A 145 -3.42 9.11 4.59
CA LYS A 145 -3.01 7.73 4.34
C LYS A 145 -4.14 6.75 4.59
N LYS A 146 -4.48 6.00 3.55
CA LYS A 146 -5.42 4.88 3.60
C LYS A 146 -4.67 3.56 3.78
N PHE A 147 -5.17 2.75 4.69
CA PHE A 147 -4.72 1.39 4.96
C PHE A 147 -5.88 0.42 4.75
N ALA A 148 -5.78 -0.44 3.74
CA ALA A 148 -6.78 -1.45 3.45
C ALA A 148 -6.46 -2.74 4.23
N ASN A 149 -7.32 -3.10 5.18
CA ASN A 149 -7.14 -4.27 6.03
C ASN A 149 -8.07 -5.39 5.56
N PHE A 150 -7.48 -6.49 5.06
CA PHE A 150 -8.17 -7.65 4.55
C PHE A 150 -8.20 -8.77 5.61
N PHE A 151 -9.39 -9.19 6.01
CA PHE A 151 -9.64 -10.21 7.04
C PHE A 151 -10.22 -11.49 6.43
N LEU A 152 -9.65 -11.95 5.32
CA LEU A 152 -10.13 -13.09 4.55
C LEU A 152 -9.50 -14.39 5.05
N ASP A 153 -10.32 -15.43 5.23
CA ASP A 153 -9.82 -16.80 5.40
C ASP A 153 -9.34 -17.38 4.05
N LYS A 154 -8.45 -18.38 4.08
CA LYS A 154 -7.80 -19.00 2.91
C LYS A 154 -8.79 -19.39 1.79
N LYS A 155 -10.02 -19.78 2.15
CA LYS A 155 -11.07 -20.13 1.18
C LYS A 155 -11.56 -18.94 0.34
N ASN A 156 -11.48 -17.72 0.87
CA ASN A 156 -12.01 -16.50 0.24
C ASN A 156 -10.92 -15.60 -0.38
N VAL A 157 -9.64 -15.86 -0.09
CA VAL A 157 -8.49 -15.11 -0.63
C VAL A 157 -8.39 -15.27 -2.15
N CYS A 158 -8.63 -16.45 -2.69
CA CYS A 158 -8.41 -16.75 -4.12
C CYS A 158 -9.29 -15.91 -5.09
N GLY A 159 -10.49 -15.50 -4.64
CA GLY A 159 -11.45 -14.76 -5.48
C GLY A 159 -11.21 -13.25 -5.56
N ILE A 160 -10.54 -12.64 -4.57
CA ILE A 160 -10.36 -11.18 -4.51
C ILE A 160 -9.07 -10.75 -5.20
N PHE A 161 -7.99 -11.54 -5.09
CA PHE A 161 -6.72 -11.22 -5.76
C PHE A 161 -6.74 -11.47 -7.27
N HIS A 162 -7.74 -12.17 -7.82
CA HIS A 162 -7.92 -12.33 -9.27
C HIS A 162 -8.46 -11.08 -9.97
N ASN A 163 -9.15 -10.18 -9.26
CA ASN A 163 -9.75 -8.97 -9.84
C ASN A 163 -8.95 -7.69 -9.55
N ALA A 164 -7.79 -7.82 -8.90
CA ALA A 164 -6.96 -6.69 -8.47
C ALA A 164 -5.58 -6.63 -9.17
N LEU A 165 -5.34 -7.50 -10.16
CA LEU A 165 -4.16 -7.51 -11.03
C LEU A 165 -4.57 -7.27 -12.49
#